data_AF-A0A0L0G8K0-F1
#
_entry.id   AF-A0A0L0G8K0-F1
#
_cell.length_a   1.000
_cell.length_b   1.000
_cell.length_c   1.000
_cell.angle_alpha   90.00
_cell.angle_beta   90.00
_cell.angle_gamma   90.00
#
_symmetry.space_group_name_H-M   'P 1'
#
loop_
_entity.id
_entity.type
_entity.pdbx_description
1 polymer ?
#
loop_
_entity_poly.entity_id
_entity_poly.type
_entity_poly.pdbx_seq_one_letter_code
_entity_poly.pdbx_strand_id
1 'polypeptide(L)'
;MEDAKATLAKQLERRPSKEDLTNRNIIPGGAKDPIVAAKAHELERAKAADTLKKNLEKRSDKEQLENAGIIKGANVAPALAEAAVALEPKLAQAQLKNKLKEDADHAVQGST
;
A
#
# COMPACT_ATOMS: atom_id res chain seq x y z
N MET A 1 -4.70 -55.28 7.46
CA MET A 1 -4.67 -54.27 8.56
C MET A 1 -3.33 -53.57 8.66
N GLU A 2 -2.23 -54.25 8.34
CA GLU A 2 -0.86 -53.69 8.26
C GLU A 2 -0.75 -52.47 7.31
N ASP A 3 -1.31 -52.55 6.10
CA ASP A 3 -1.18 -51.52 5.06
C ASP A 3 -1.88 -50.20 5.42
N ALA A 4 -3.00 -50.28 6.13
CA ALA A 4 -3.73 -49.11 6.61
C ALA A 4 -2.91 -48.36 7.67
N LYS A 5 -2.21 -49.09 8.53
CA LYS A 5 -1.33 -48.52 9.56
C LYS A 5 -0.11 -47.84 8.93
N ALA A 6 0.52 -48.47 7.95
CA ALA A 6 1.64 -47.90 7.20
C ALA A 6 1.23 -46.62 6.43
N THR A 7 0.05 -46.63 5.82
CA THR A 7 -0.49 -45.46 5.10
C THR A 7 -0.79 -44.29 6.04
N LEU A 8 -1.41 -44.56 7.20
CA LEU A 8 -1.72 -43.53 8.20
C LEU A 8 -0.45 -42.90 8.77
N ALA A 9 0.58 -43.69 9.09
CA ALA A 9 1.85 -43.18 9.61
C ALA A 9 2.49 -42.18 8.63
N LYS A 10 2.54 -42.53 7.34
CA LYS A 10 3.06 -41.66 6.27
C LYS A 10 2.27 -40.35 6.11
N GLN A 11 0.97 -40.37 6.38
CA GLN A 11 0.13 -39.16 6.34
C GLN A 11 0.35 -38.26 7.55
N LEU A 12 0.57 -38.83 8.73
CA LEU A 12 0.84 -38.07 9.95
C LEU A 12 2.20 -37.36 9.90
N GLU A 13 3.21 -37.95 9.28
CA GLU A 13 4.54 -37.32 9.07
C GLU A 13 4.46 -36.05 8.23
N ARG A 14 3.52 -35.97 7.29
CA ARG A 14 3.33 -34.81 6.39
C ARG A 14 2.33 -33.79 6.93
N ARG A 15 1.78 -34.02 8.12
CA ARG A 15 0.74 -33.19 8.70
C ARG A 15 1.34 -31.81 9.07
N PRO A 16 0.80 -30.71 8.53
CA PRO A 16 1.22 -29.36 8.93
C PRO A 16 0.92 -29.10 10.41
N SER A 17 1.68 -28.20 11.03
CA SER A 17 1.43 -27.82 12.43
C SER A 17 0.08 -27.11 12.56
N LYS A 18 -0.49 -27.11 13.77
CA LYS A 18 -1.74 -26.36 14.05
C LYS A 18 -1.58 -24.86 13.75
N GLU A 19 -0.40 -24.33 14.01
CA GLU A 19 -0.05 -22.93 13.72
C GLU A 19 -0.05 -22.67 12.22
N ASP A 20 0.58 -23.54 11.42
CA ASP A 20 0.55 -23.42 9.95
C ASP A 20 -0.87 -23.42 9.39
N LEU A 21 -1.73 -24.29 9.92
CA LEU A 21 -3.13 -24.36 9.49
C LEU A 21 -3.92 -23.10 9.90
N THR A 22 -3.57 -22.49 11.02
CA THR A 22 -4.18 -21.23 11.47
C THR A 22 -3.72 -20.05 10.60
N ASN A 23 -2.42 -19.99 10.31
CA ASN A 23 -1.83 -18.97 9.44
C ASN A 23 -2.36 -19.05 8.00
N ARG A 24 -2.69 -20.27 7.54
CA ARG A 24 -3.37 -20.51 6.26
C ARG A 24 -4.88 -20.28 6.31
N ASN A 25 -5.41 -19.81 7.43
CA ASN A 25 -6.83 -19.57 7.66
C ASN A 25 -7.72 -20.82 7.47
N ILE A 26 -7.17 -22.02 7.69
CA ILE A 26 -7.89 -23.29 7.65
C ILE A 26 -8.53 -23.58 9.01
N ILE A 27 -7.80 -23.30 10.09
CA ILE A 27 -8.33 -23.35 11.45
C ILE A 27 -8.59 -21.90 11.89
N PRO A 28 -9.80 -21.56 12.37
CA PRO A 28 -10.07 -20.22 12.89
C PRO A 28 -9.13 -19.91 14.06
N GLY A 29 -8.48 -18.75 14.01
CA GLY A 29 -7.45 -18.36 14.97
C GLY A 29 -7.95 -18.26 16.41
N GLY A 30 -7.16 -18.82 17.33
CA GLY A 30 -7.35 -18.72 18.77
C GLY A 30 -8.07 -19.90 19.41
N ALA A 31 -8.20 -19.84 20.74
CA ALA A 31 -8.92 -20.82 21.56
C ALA A 31 -10.44 -20.57 21.55
N LYS A 32 -11.00 -20.22 20.39
CA LYS A 32 -12.45 -20.00 20.26
C LYS A 32 -13.14 -21.36 20.11
N ASP A 33 -14.20 -21.58 20.86
CA ASP A 33 -15.01 -22.79 20.73
C ASP A 33 -15.52 -22.94 19.28
N PRO A 34 -15.46 -24.15 18.69
CA PRO A 34 -15.89 -24.38 17.30
C PRO A 34 -17.30 -23.90 16.99
N ILE A 35 -18.20 -23.96 17.99
CA ILE A 35 -19.60 -23.55 17.88
C ILE A 35 -19.73 -22.02 17.74
N VAL A 36 -18.84 -21.25 18.37
CA VAL A 36 -18.91 -19.78 18.41
C VAL A 36 -18.07 -19.14 17.29
N ALA A 37 -17.16 -19.90 16.67
CA ALA A 37 -16.27 -19.40 15.62
C ALA A 37 -17.01 -18.71 14.47
N ALA A 38 -18.13 -19.28 14.01
CA ALA A 38 -18.94 -18.70 12.92
C ALA A 38 -19.52 -17.32 13.30
N LYS A 39 -20.14 -17.21 14.48
CA LYS A 39 -20.69 -15.94 14.98
C LYS A 39 -19.62 -14.90 15.26
N ALA A 40 -18.45 -15.33 15.76
CA ALA A 40 -17.33 -14.44 15.99
C ALA A 40 -16.79 -13.84 14.68
N HIS A 41 -16.72 -14.64 13.61
CA HIS A 41 -16.32 -14.18 12.28
C HIS A 41 -17.35 -13.22 11.68
N GLU A 42 -18.65 -13.50 11.85
CA GLU A 42 -19.71 -12.58 11.42
C GLU A 42 -19.62 -11.22 12.14
N LEU A 43 -19.41 -11.22 13.45
CA LEU A 43 -19.20 -10.01 14.23
C LEU A 43 -17.96 -9.23 13.77
N GLU A 44 -16.85 -9.92 13.51
CA GLU A 44 -15.63 -9.31 13.00
C GLU A 44 -15.87 -8.63 11.64
N ARG A 45 -16.58 -9.30 10.74
CA ARG A 45 -16.98 -8.73 9.45
C ARG A 45 -17.87 -7.50 9.62
N ALA A 46 -18.84 -7.55 10.51
CA ALA A 46 -19.72 -6.40 10.79
C ALA A 46 -18.93 -5.20 11.33
N LYS A 47 -18.02 -5.43 12.29
CA LYS A 47 -17.12 -4.39 12.81
C LYS A 47 -16.24 -3.79 11.73
N ALA A 48 -15.69 -4.62 10.83
CA ALA A 48 -14.88 -4.15 9.72
C ALA A 48 -15.72 -3.30 8.74
N ALA A 49 -16.96 -3.70 8.45
CA ALA A 49 -17.87 -2.94 7.60
C ALA A 49 -18.23 -1.58 8.21
N ASP A 50 -18.56 -1.53 9.50
CA ASP A 50 -18.85 -0.28 10.21
C ASP A 50 -17.64 0.65 10.25
N THR A 51 -16.46 0.10 10.51
CA THR A 51 -15.20 0.86 10.49
C THR A 51 -14.93 1.44 9.10
N LEU A 52 -15.09 0.61 8.06
CA LEU A 52 -14.93 1.04 6.68
C LEU A 52 -15.91 2.16 6.33
N LYS A 53 -17.18 2.03 6.71
CA LYS A 53 -18.21 3.06 6.48
C LYS A 53 -17.81 4.40 7.11
N LYS A 54 -17.42 4.39 8.39
CA LYS A 54 -16.97 5.60 9.10
C LYS A 54 -15.74 6.24 8.47
N ASN A 55 -14.79 5.43 7.99
CA ASN A 55 -13.59 5.92 7.34
C ASN A 55 -13.86 6.48 5.95
N LEU A 56 -14.81 5.89 5.21
CA LEU A 56 -15.23 6.39 3.89
C LEU A 56 -15.99 7.71 4.01
N GLU A 57 -16.83 7.88 5.05
CA GLU A 57 -17.52 9.15 5.33
C GLU A 57 -16.55 10.31 5.63
N LYS A 58 -15.36 10.00 6.17
CA LYS A 58 -14.32 10.99 6.50
C LYS A 58 -13.17 10.99 5.50
N ARG A 59 -13.35 10.39 4.33
CA ARG A 59 -12.31 10.30 3.32
C ARG A 59 -11.96 11.71 2.81
N SER A 60 -10.70 12.09 2.93
CA SER A 60 -10.21 13.37 2.41
C SER A 60 -10.26 13.40 0.89
N ASP A 61 -10.60 14.56 0.34
CA ASP A 61 -10.63 14.81 -1.09
C ASP A 61 -9.21 14.90 -1.68
N LYS A 62 -9.10 14.70 -2.99
CA LYS A 62 -7.82 14.74 -3.71
C LYS A 62 -7.08 16.05 -3.47
N GLU A 63 -7.77 17.18 -3.54
CA GLU A 63 -7.18 18.51 -3.31
C GLU A 63 -6.63 18.68 -1.90
N GLN A 64 -7.33 18.14 -0.89
CA GLN A 64 -6.86 18.17 0.49
C GLN A 64 -5.58 17.34 0.66
N LEU A 65 -5.49 16.20 -0.02
CA LEU A 65 -4.32 15.34 -0.02
C LEU A 65 -3.13 15.95 -0.81
N GLU A 66 -3.41 16.72 -1.86
CA GLU A 66 -2.38 17.48 -2.60
C GLU A 66 -1.83 18.63 -1.75
N ASN A 67 -2.70 19.39 -1.10
CA ASN A 67 -2.29 20.47 -0.20
C ASN A 67 -1.51 19.96 1.03
N ALA A 68 -1.84 18.76 1.52
CA ALA A 68 -1.08 18.09 2.56
C ALA A 68 0.25 17.49 2.08
N GLY A 69 0.58 17.57 0.79
CA GLY A 69 1.80 17.00 0.19
C GLY A 69 1.82 15.48 0.14
N ILE A 70 0.69 14.81 0.35
CA ILE A 70 0.55 13.35 0.32
C ILE A 70 0.48 12.87 -1.14
N ILE A 71 -0.35 13.53 -1.94
CA ILE A 71 -0.43 13.31 -3.39
C ILE A 71 0.39 14.39 -4.07
N LYS A 72 1.31 13.99 -4.94
CA LYS A 72 2.03 14.94 -5.79
C LYS A 72 1.14 15.21 -7.00
N GLY A 73 0.67 16.45 -7.15
CA GLY A 73 -0.39 16.89 -8.08
C GLY A 73 -0.09 16.75 -9.58
N ALA A 74 0.79 15.83 -9.96
CA ALA A 74 1.06 15.51 -11.35
C ALA A 74 -0.21 14.91 -11.97
N ASN A 75 -0.77 15.60 -12.98
CA ASN A 75 -1.91 15.14 -13.77
C ASN A 75 -1.48 14.03 -14.76
N VAL A 76 -0.77 13.02 -14.24
CA VAL A 76 -0.21 11.90 -14.98
C VAL A 76 -0.65 10.61 -14.30
N ALA A 77 -0.57 9.49 -15.03
CA ALA A 77 -0.88 8.19 -14.48
C ALA A 77 -0.01 7.88 -13.25
N PRO A 78 -0.50 7.11 -12.25
CA PRO A 78 0.25 6.80 -11.03
C PRO A 78 1.65 6.20 -11.29
N ALA A 79 1.78 5.39 -12.34
CA ALA A 79 3.05 4.79 -12.74
C ALA A 79 4.11 5.81 -13.22
N LEU A 80 3.68 6.97 -13.73
CA LEU A 80 4.55 8.04 -14.24
C LEU A 80 4.72 9.19 -13.25
N ALA A 81 3.94 9.22 -12.17
CA ALA A 81 3.93 10.30 -11.20
C ALA A 81 5.32 10.54 -10.60
N GLU A 82 6.05 9.47 -10.27
CA GLU A 82 7.40 9.59 -9.73
C GLU A 82 8.39 10.20 -10.73
N ALA A 83 8.36 9.74 -11.99
CA ALA A 83 9.22 10.27 -13.04
C ALA A 83 8.91 11.75 -13.32
N ALA A 84 7.63 12.12 -13.37
CA ALA A 84 7.20 13.50 -13.56
C ALA A 84 7.71 14.40 -12.42
N VAL A 85 7.53 13.98 -11.17
CA VAL A 85 8.01 14.71 -9.98
C VAL A 85 9.53 14.86 -9.98
N ALA A 86 10.27 13.83 -10.40
CA ALA A 86 11.73 13.90 -10.46
C ALA A 86 12.25 14.82 -11.58
N LEU A 87 11.43 15.09 -12.61
CA LEU A 87 11.76 15.96 -13.73
C LEU A 87 11.51 17.44 -13.41
N GLU A 88 10.47 17.76 -12.65
CA GLU A 88 10.11 19.15 -12.26
C GLU A 88 11.29 19.99 -11.75
N PRO A 89 12.08 19.58 -10.73
CA PRO A 89 13.19 20.38 -10.24
C PRO A 89 14.32 20.51 -11.27
N LYS A 90 14.54 19.49 -12.11
CA LYS A 90 15.58 19.53 -13.16
C LYS A 90 15.23 20.54 -14.25
N LEU A 91 13.95 20.59 -14.63
CA LEU A 91 13.45 21.59 -15.58
C LEU A 91 13.53 23.00 -14.99
N ALA A 92 13.12 23.18 -13.74
CA ALA A 92 13.23 24.47 -13.06
C ALA A 92 14.68 24.95 -12.95
N GLN A 93 15.61 24.06 -12.59
CA GLN A 93 17.04 24.39 -12.54
C GLN A 93 17.60 24.76 -13.92
N ALA A 94 17.24 24.04 -14.97
CA ALA A 94 17.67 24.35 -16.33
C ALA A 94 17.14 25.72 -16.79
N GLN A 95 15.88 26.03 -16.50
CA GLN A 95 15.28 27.34 -16.80
C GLN A 95 15.97 28.47 -16.05
N LEU A 96 16.23 28.29 -14.74
CA LEU A 96 16.95 29.27 -13.93
C LEU A 96 18.37 29.50 -14.45
N LYS A 97 19.07 28.42 -14.82
CA LYS A 97 20.43 28.49 -15.37
C LYS A 97 20.47 29.27 -16.68
N ASN A 98 19.48 29.08 -17.56
CA ASN A 98 19.39 29.84 -18.81
C ASN A 98 19.13 31.32 -18.57
N LYS A 99 18.18 31.68 -17.68
CA LYS A 99 17.92 33.08 -17.31
C LYS A 99 19.15 33.77 -16.76
N LEU A 100 19.85 33.11 -15.82
CA LEU A 100 21.05 33.67 -15.21
C LEU A 100 22.17 33.89 -16.24
N LYS A 101 22.24 33.05 -17.28
CA LYS A 101 23.18 33.21 -18.38
C LYS A 101 22.79 34.40 -19.27
N GLU A 102 21.51 34.54 -19.62
CA GLU A 102 21.03 35.71 -20.37
C GLU A 102 21.30 37.01 -19.62
N ASP A 103 21.02 37.06 -18.31
CA ASP A 103 21.29 38.24 -17.47
C ASP A 103 22.79 38.57 -17.43
N ALA A 104 23.66 37.55 -17.38
CA ALA A 104 25.11 37.72 -17.43
C ALA A 104 25.59 38.24 -18.79
N ASP A 105 25.04 37.73 -19.90
CA ASP A 105 25.40 38.17 -21.26
C ASP A 105 24.96 39.62 -21.51
N HIS A 106 23.79 40.04 -21.01
CA HIS A 106 23.33 41.44 -21.09
C HIS A 106 24.17 42.40 -20.24
N ALA A 107 24.62 41.98 -19.05
CA ALA A 107 25.48 42.81 -18.19
C ALA A 107 26.87 43.09 -18.81
N VAL A 108 27.37 42.19 -19.65
CA VAL A 108 28.65 42.35 -20.36
C VAL A 108 28.52 43.29 -21.58
N GLN A 109 27.34 43.38 -22.22
CA GLN A 109 27.10 44.24 -23.38
C GLN A 109 26.84 45.72 -23.03
N GLY A 110 26.52 46.03 -21.77
CA GLY A 110 26.29 47.41 -21.31
C GLY A 110 27.53 48.14 -20.79
N SER A 111 28.72 47.52 -20.81
CA SER A 111 29.97 48.09 -20.27
C SER A 111 30.99 48.54 -21.33
N THR A 112 30.57 48.69 -22.59
CA THR A 112 31.35 49.36 -23.67
C THR A 112 30.60 50.59 -24.13
#